data_AF-A0A3D1W9L6-F1
#
_entry.id   AF-A0A3D1W9L6-F1
#
_cell.length_a   1.000
_cell.length_b   1.000
_cell.length_c   1.000
_cell.angle_alpha   90.00
_cell.angle_beta   90.00
_cell.angle_gamma   90.00
#
_symmetry.space_group_name_H-M   'P 1'
#
loop_
_entity.id
_entity.type
_entity.pdbx_description
1 polymer ?
#
loop_
_entity_poly.entity_id
_entity_poly.type
_entity_poly.pdbx_seq_one_letter_code
_entity_poly.pdbx_strand_id
1 'polypeptide(L)'
;MANAGRSRSEQYSGKVTPVGNSKGIRIDAAFFKAHPEFSGDVKATVLADGQVLLSAKGATRRRATEDDSDPVMLGFLSFLQQQVSEHPEMITPVDQEQLARISKLVEGVESDDATH
;
A
#
# COMPACT_ATOMS: atom_id res chain seq x y z
N MET A 1 -2.51 -28.35 -1.23
CA MET A 1 -1.46 -27.40 -0.81
C MET A 1 -1.22 -26.45 -1.96
N ALA A 2 -1.86 -25.29 -1.95
CA ALA A 2 -1.73 -24.28 -3.01
C ALA A 2 -0.92 -23.10 -2.46
N ASN A 3 0.14 -22.76 -3.20
CA ASN A 3 1.19 -21.84 -2.82
C ASN A 3 0.69 -20.41 -3.01
N ALA A 4 0.46 -19.67 -1.90
CA ALA A 4 0.10 -18.26 -1.96
C ALA A 4 1.18 -17.50 -2.74
N GLY A 5 0.78 -16.88 -3.86
CA GLY A 5 1.64 -16.03 -4.66
C GLY A 5 2.13 -14.88 -3.80
N ARG A 6 3.35 -14.98 -3.29
CA ARG A 6 4.07 -13.85 -2.72
C ARG A 6 4.21 -12.82 -3.84
N SER A 7 3.39 -11.79 -3.83
CA SER A 7 3.73 -10.54 -4.51
C SER A 7 5.05 -10.09 -3.90
N ARG A 8 6.13 -10.22 -4.67
CA ARG A 8 7.45 -9.80 -4.20
C ARG A 8 7.38 -8.29 -4.09
N SER A 9 7.42 -7.76 -2.87
CA SER A 9 7.70 -6.36 -2.68
C SER A 9 9.10 -6.09 -3.26
N GLU A 10 9.14 -5.43 -4.41
CA GLU A 10 10.40 -5.04 -5.03
C GLU A 10 11.00 -3.91 -4.20
N GLN A 11 12.06 -4.22 -3.46
CA GLN A 11 12.73 -3.27 -2.59
C GLN A 11 13.87 -2.61 -3.35
N TYR A 12 13.82 -1.29 -3.42
CA TYR A 12 14.86 -0.47 -4.03
C TYR A 12 15.51 0.40 -2.95
N SER A 13 16.84 0.34 -2.85
CA SER A 13 17.58 1.17 -1.93
C SER A 13 17.87 2.54 -2.55
N GLY A 14 17.95 3.57 -1.71
CA GLY A 14 18.34 4.90 -2.13
C GLY A 14 19.22 5.59 -1.09
N LYS A 15 19.91 6.64 -1.49
CA LYS A 15 20.68 7.51 -0.59
C LYS A 15 20.24 8.95 -0.75
N VAL A 16 20.20 9.68 0.36
CA VAL A 16 20.00 11.13 0.34
C VAL A 16 21.29 11.81 -0.11
N THR A 17 21.20 12.61 -1.17
CA THR A 17 22.34 13.36 -1.72
C THR A 17 22.00 14.84 -1.82
N PRO A 18 22.97 15.75 -1.65
CA PRO A 18 22.77 17.16 -1.95
C PRO A 18 22.53 17.35 -3.46
N VAL A 19 21.54 18.16 -3.80
CA VAL A 19 21.18 18.55 -5.18
C VAL A 19 21.03 20.06 -5.20
N GLY A 20 22.09 20.76 -5.61
CA GLY A 20 22.16 22.23 -5.50
C GLY A 20 21.93 22.70 -4.06
N ASN A 21 20.94 23.56 -3.86
CA ASN A 21 20.53 24.08 -2.54
C ASN A 21 19.48 23.20 -1.84
N SER A 22 19.30 21.95 -2.27
CA SER A 22 18.28 21.04 -1.76
C SER A 22 18.82 19.64 -1.51
N LYS A 23 17.99 18.76 -0.95
CA LYS A 23 18.28 17.33 -0.81
C LYS A 23 17.43 16.54 -1.80
N GLY A 24 18.05 15.59 -2.49
CA GLY A 24 17.37 14.63 -3.35
C GLY A 24 17.54 13.21 -2.81
N ILE A 25 16.59 12.33 -3.11
CA ILE A 25 16.72 10.89 -2.86
C ILE A 25 17.19 10.26 -4.17
N ARG A 26 18.40 9.72 -4.18
CA ARG A 26 18.94 8.98 -5.33
C ARG A 26 18.58 7.50 -5.18
N ILE A 27 17.71 7.01 -6.05
CA ILE A 27 17.33 5.60 -6.16
C ILE A 27 18.15 4.95 -7.29
N ASP A 28 18.47 3.66 -7.16
CA ASP A 28 19.24 2.94 -8.18
C ASP A 28 18.52 2.90 -9.54
N ALA A 29 19.29 2.95 -10.63
CA ALA A 29 18.76 3.01 -12.00
C ALA A 29 17.84 1.82 -12.37
N ALA A 30 17.98 0.68 -11.66
CA ALA A 30 17.09 -0.46 -11.81
C ALA A 30 15.63 -0.09 -11.54
N PHE A 31 15.36 0.79 -10.57
CA PHE A 31 14.02 1.28 -10.26
C PHE A 31 13.40 2.01 -11.44
N PHE A 32 14.10 2.97 -12.03
CA PHE A 32 13.59 3.75 -13.16
C PHE A 32 13.46 2.93 -14.44
N LYS A 33 14.27 1.86 -14.58
CA LYS A 33 14.14 0.90 -15.67
C LYS A 33 12.89 0.02 -15.52
N ALA A 34 12.58 -0.39 -14.29
CA ALA A 34 11.38 -1.18 -13.99
C ALA A 34 10.10 -0.34 -13.98
N HIS A 35 10.19 0.90 -13.51
CA HIS A 35 9.09 1.84 -13.33
C HIS A 35 9.35 3.17 -14.05
N PRO A 36 9.28 3.19 -15.40
CA PRO A 36 9.53 4.39 -16.19
C PRO A 36 8.60 5.56 -15.85
N GLU A 37 7.43 5.30 -15.25
CA GLU A 37 6.48 6.30 -14.76
C GLU A 37 7.09 7.31 -13.76
N PHE A 38 8.13 6.93 -13.01
CA PHE A 38 8.79 7.82 -12.05
C PHE A 38 9.87 8.72 -12.67
N SER A 39 10.00 8.73 -14.00
CA SER A 39 10.98 9.59 -14.70
C SER A 39 10.58 11.07 -14.75
N GLY A 40 9.35 11.41 -14.36
CA GLY A 40 8.80 12.76 -14.39
C GLY A 40 8.51 13.34 -13.01
N ASP A 41 7.48 14.17 -12.93
CA ASP A 41 7.01 14.75 -11.67
C ASP A 41 6.52 13.64 -10.72
N VAL A 42 7.00 13.66 -9.48
CA VAL A 42 6.58 12.75 -8.42
C VAL A 42 6.01 13.51 -7.23
N LYS A 43 5.11 12.87 -6.50
CA LYS A 43 4.54 13.35 -5.25
C LYS A 43 4.93 12.40 -4.13
N ALA A 44 5.52 12.94 -3.06
CA ALA A 44 5.78 12.22 -1.82
C ALA A 44 4.67 12.55 -0.82
N THR A 45 4.03 11.54 -0.24
CA THR A 45 3.02 11.67 0.81
C THR A 45 3.48 10.88 2.03
N VAL A 46 3.59 11.53 3.18
CA VAL A 46 4.00 10.87 4.43
C VAL A 46 2.81 10.07 4.97
N LEU A 47 3.01 8.78 5.21
CA LEU A 47 1.95 7.89 5.74
C LEU A 47 2.06 7.73 7.26
N ALA A 48 3.30 7.55 7.75
CA ALA A 48 3.64 7.39 9.16
C ALA A 48 5.12 7.74 9.38
N ASP A 49 5.57 7.69 10.63
CA ASP A 49 6.98 7.94 10.96
C ASP A 49 7.89 6.95 10.22
N GLY A 50 8.83 7.49 9.44
CA GLY A 50 9.75 6.69 8.63
C GLY A 50 9.15 6.08 7.36
N GLN A 51 7.87 6.34 7.05
CA GLN A 51 7.19 5.79 5.87
C GLN A 51 6.65 6.87 4.95
N VAL A 52 7.01 6.77 3.67
CA VAL A 52 6.56 7.69 2.62
C VAL A 52 6.04 6.92 1.42
N LEU A 53 4.88 7.34 0.91
CA LEU A 53 4.35 6.89 -0.37
C LEU A 53 4.85 7.82 -1.47
N LEU A 54 5.53 7.25 -2.46
CA LEU A 54 5.95 7.95 -3.67
C LEU A 54 4.99 7.63 -4.81
N SER A 55 4.44 8.64 -5.48
CA SER A 55 3.51 8.48 -6.59
C SER A 55 3.93 9.32 -7.80
N ALA A 56 3.92 8.74 -9.00
CA ALA A 56 4.20 9.45 -10.24
C ALA A 56 2.97 10.25 -10.72
N LYS A 57 3.17 11.52 -11.08
CA LYS A 57 2.12 12.39 -11.60
C LYS A 57 1.91 12.08 -13.08
N GLY A 58 0.69 11.67 -13.46
CA GLY A 58 0.38 11.32 -14.84
C GLY A 58 0.63 9.86 -15.20
N ALA A 59 0.91 8.99 -14.21
CA ALA A 59 0.73 7.55 -14.39
C ALA A 59 -0.74 7.33 -14.78
N THR A 60 -0.98 7.15 -16.08
CA THR A 60 -2.28 6.66 -16.55
C THR A 60 -2.51 5.39 -15.76
N ARG A 61 -3.59 5.36 -14.98
CA ARG A 61 -4.01 4.21 -14.18
C ARG A 61 -3.98 3.01 -15.13
N ARG A 62 -2.88 2.26 -15.14
CA ARG A 62 -2.83 0.97 -15.82
C ARG A 62 -3.96 0.22 -15.15
N ARG A 63 -4.96 -0.15 -15.97
CA ARG A 63 -6.17 -0.83 -15.52
C ARG A 63 -5.69 -1.92 -14.55
N ALA A 64 -6.01 -1.75 -13.26
CA ALA A 64 -5.57 -2.67 -12.23
C ALA A 64 -6.00 -4.05 -12.71
N THR A 65 -5.04 -4.87 -13.08
CA THR A 65 -5.27 -6.30 -13.19
C THR A 65 -5.64 -6.74 -11.79
N GLU A 66 -6.63 -7.60 -11.64
CA GLU A 66 -7.24 -8.03 -10.35
C GLU A 66 -6.23 -8.50 -9.27
N ASP A 67 -4.96 -8.68 -9.63
CA ASP A 67 -3.86 -9.12 -8.77
C ASP A 67 -2.96 -7.96 -8.25
N ASP A 68 -3.25 -6.70 -8.61
CA ASP A 68 -2.47 -5.54 -8.17
C ASP A 68 -3.09 -4.98 -6.87
N SER A 69 -2.75 -5.63 -5.75
CA SER A 69 -3.16 -5.19 -4.41
C SER A 69 -2.76 -3.72 -4.22
N ASP A 70 -3.75 -2.83 -4.02
CA ASP A 70 -3.54 -1.38 -3.92
C ASP A 70 -2.41 -1.08 -2.90
N PRO A 71 -1.29 -0.46 -3.31
CA PRO A 71 -0.15 -0.22 -2.42
C PRO A 71 -0.51 0.67 -1.22
N VAL A 72 -1.52 1.52 -1.35
CA VAL A 72 -2.06 2.30 -0.22
C VAL A 72 -2.77 1.37 0.76
N MET A 73 -3.58 0.44 0.24
CA MET A 73 -4.26 -0.57 1.06
C MET A 73 -3.25 -1.48 1.76
N LEU A 74 -2.19 -1.92 1.06
CA LEU A 74 -1.12 -2.71 1.66
C LEU A 74 -0.36 -1.96 2.76
N GLY A 75 -0.08 -0.66 2.55
CA GLY A 75 0.52 0.20 3.57
C GLY A 75 -0.36 0.32 4.80
N PHE A 76 -1.66 0.53 4.60
CA PHE A 76 -2.64 0.58 5.69
C PHE A 76 -2.73 -0.75 6.47
N LEU A 77 -2.78 -1.89 5.76
CA LEU A 77 -2.80 -3.22 6.39
C LEU A 77 -1.51 -3.50 7.18
N SER A 78 -0.35 -3.06 6.68
CA SER A 78 0.92 -3.20 7.39
C SER A 78 0.95 -2.37 8.68
N PHE A 79 0.42 -1.14 8.62
CA PHE A 79 0.22 -0.30 9.81
C PHE A 79 -0.70 -0.99 10.82
N LEU A 80 -1.86 -1.53 10.39
CA LEU A 80 -2.77 -2.25 11.26
C LEU A 80 -2.11 -3.48 11.91
N GLN A 81 -1.35 -4.26 11.16
CA GLN A 81 -0.62 -5.41 11.68
C GLN A 81 0.36 -5.02 12.79
N GLN A 82 1.08 -3.91 12.60
CA GLN A 82 2.00 -3.39 13.61
C GLN A 82 1.22 -2.92 14.86
N GLN A 83 0.15 -2.17 14.68
CA GLN A 83 -0.69 -1.69 15.79
C GLN A 83 -1.33 -2.82 16.60
N VAL A 84 -1.82 -3.87 15.94
CA VAL A 84 -2.36 -5.08 16.59
C VAL A 84 -1.29 -5.79 17.43
N SER A 85 -0.04 -5.75 16.99
CA SER A 85 1.08 -6.39 17.71
C SER A 85 1.58 -5.56 18.89
N GLU A 86 1.65 -4.24 18.73
CA GLU A 86 2.16 -3.31 19.74
C GLU A 86 1.14 -2.98 20.83
N HIS A 87 -0.15 -2.97 20.47
CA HIS A 87 -1.24 -2.56 21.34
C HIS A 87 -2.40 -3.57 21.36
N PRO A 88 -2.17 -4.78 21.88
CA PRO A 88 -3.22 -5.81 21.97
C PRO A 88 -4.41 -5.36 22.81
N GLU A 89 -4.24 -4.40 23.73
CA GLU A 89 -5.30 -3.80 24.54
C GLU A 89 -6.35 -3.03 23.75
N MET A 90 -6.03 -2.61 22.51
CA MET A 90 -6.98 -1.93 21.62
C MET A 90 -7.84 -2.91 20.82
N ILE A 91 -7.52 -4.22 20.85
CA ILE A 91 -8.26 -5.25 20.12
C ILE A 91 -9.47 -5.64 20.96
N THR A 92 -10.65 -5.25 20.50
CA THR A 92 -11.91 -5.65 21.14
C THR A 92 -12.45 -6.90 20.45
N PRO A 93 -12.88 -7.94 21.20
CA PRO A 93 -13.58 -9.08 20.63
C PRO A 93 -14.82 -8.61 19.87
N VAL A 94 -15.02 -9.17 18.68
CA VAL A 94 -16.23 -8.89 17.90
C VAL A 94 -17.43 -9.54 18.60
N ASP A 95 -18.48 -8.75 18.84
CA ASP A 95 -19.75 -9.25 19.37
C ASP A 95 -20.85 -9.34 18.28
N GLN A 96 -21.98 -9.97 18.63
CA GLN A 96 -23.09 -10.16 17.70
C GLN A 96 -23.75 -8.85 17.27
N GLU A 97 -23.75 -7.83 18.12
CA GLU A 97 -24.36 -6.53 17.80
C GLU A 97 -23.52 -5.78 16.77
N GLN A 98 -22.20 -5.83 16.93
CA GLN A 98 -21.23 -5.28 16.00
C GLN A 98 -21.30 -6.01 14.65
N LEU A 99 -21.44 -7.33 14.63
CA LEU A 99 -21.66 -8.09 13.38
C LEU A 99 -22.96 -7.67 12.68
N ALA A 100 -24.06 -7.58 13.41
CA ALA A 100 -25.34 -7.15 12.84
C ALA A 100 -25.26 -5.73 12.24
N ARG A 101 -24.52 -4.83 12.90
CA ARG A 101 -24.27 -3.48 12.40
C ARG A 101 -23.39 -3.47 11.15
N ILE A 102 -22.35 -4.30 11.10
CA ILE A 102 -21.48 -4.44 9.92
C ILE A 102 -22.30 -5.00 8.75
N SER A 103 -23.08 -6.06 8.96
CA SER A 103 -23.95 -6.65 7.92
C SER A 103 -24.93 -5.64 7.33
N LYS A 104 -25.52 -4.78 8.17
CA LYS A 104 -26.38 -3.68 7.70
C LYS A 104 -25.60 -2.61 6.92
N LEU A 105 -24.36 -2.33 7.32
CA LEU A 105 -23.54 -1.30 6.67
C LEU A 105 -23.08 -1.71 5.26
N VAL A 106 -22.86 -3.01 5.05
CA VAL A 106 -22.45 -3.57 3.76
C VAL A 106 -23.62 -4.04 2.89
N GLU A 107 -24.86 -3.81 3.35
CA GLU A 107 -26.07 -4.19 2.61
C GLU A 107 -26.12 -3.44 1.26
N GLY A 108 -26.18 -4.19 0.16
CA GLY A 108 -26.21 -3.65 -1.20
C GLY A 108 -24.84 -3.38 -1.82
N VAL A 109 -23.74 -3.71 -1.13
CA VAL A 109 -22.42 -3.77 -1.75
C VAL A 109 -22.30 -5.09 -2.51
N GLU A 110 -22.14 -5.01 -3.83
CA GLU A 110 -21.79 -6.19 -4.65
C GLU A 110 -20.34 -6.56 -4.36
N SER A 111 -20.13 -7.72 -3.73
CA SER A 111 -18.82 -8.34 -3.61
C SER A 111 -18.61 -9.29 -4.78
N ASP A 112 -17.52 -9.14 -5.53
CA ASP A 112 -17.13 -10.08 -6.60
C ASP A 112 -16.81 -11.50 -6.07
N ASP A 113 -16.80 -11.70 -4.75
CA ASP A 113 -16.60 -12.99 -4.09
C ASP A 113 -17.89 -13.84 -4.04
N ALA A 114 -18.31 -14.29 -5.22
CA ALA A 114 -19.17 -15.46 -5.35
C ALA A 114 -18.94 -16.18 -6.67
N THR A 115 -17.72 -16.70 -6.92
CA THR A 115 -17.44 -17.99 -7.59
C THR A 115 -15.92 -18.22 -7.62
N HIS A 116 -15.39 -19.12 -6.78
CA HIS A 116 -14.49 -20.27 -7.07
C HIS A 116 -13.88 -20.84 -5.79
#